data_AF-A0A2M9ZZF4-F1
#
_entry.id   AF-A0A2M9ZZF4-F1
#
_cell.length_a   1.000
_cell.length_b   1.000
_cell.length_c   1.000
_cell.angle_alpha   90.00
_cell.angle_beta   90.00
_cell.angle_gamma   90.00
#
_symmetry.space_group_name_H-M   'P 1'
#
loop_
_entity.id
_entity.type
_entity.pdbx_description
1 polymer ?
#
loop_
_entity_poly.entity_id
_entity_poly.type
_entity_poly.pdbx_seq_one_letter_code
_entity_poly.pdbx_strand_id
1 'polypeptide(L)'
;MFGYVLYESIIQYPKVVTATELSKKLRIGYNAASLLKRRFQLFASDQLPKYKQLTYEALSDQFKDFLLPPNENRDITKIMSKRPYVCVDTAVLYSAGERASQGRKRYSHRGQTSSIYLSEKLGGKQIGTLVQTIAIKQGPVFFSSVPNQKAETLGPLIREHLPTTTPLFTDQGYPWLWGIYRNHRSVNHSARSKDNRFRFARNRWSKNGVHNQVAEGNHRVLKTAFASYGYIKPKYSQAYLNEFSFIKNANVFGLDILVEGDDSCLSRDRSPSEKKTPGNGAVAIRRKGSLLEQYSHLLTKNIML
;
A
#
# COMPACT_ATOMS: atom_id res chain seq x y z
N MET A 1 -3.96 24.89 -12.77
CA MET A 1 -4.99 24.09 -12.05
C MET A 1 -4.53 22.68 -11.70
N PHE A 2 -4.11 21.85 -12.66
CA PHE A 2 -3.68 20.47 -12.36
C PHE A 2 -2.49 20.40 -11.39
N GLY A 3 -1.43 21.18 -11.63
CA GLY A 3 -0.27 21.25 -10.73
C GLY A 3 -0.62 21.64 -9.30
N TYR A 4 -1.64 22.50 -9.11
CA TYR A 4 -2.14 22.84 -7.78
C TYR A 4 -2.75 21.63 -7.06
N VAL A 5 -3.55 20.83 -7.76
CA VAL A 5 -4.13 19.59 -7.19
C VAL A 5 -3.05 18.61 -6.80
N LEU A 6 -2.05 18.39 -7.67
CA LEU A 6 -0.93 17.51 -7.40
C LEU A 6 -0.15 17.97 -6.17
N TYR A 7 0.25 19.24 -6.14
CA TYR A 7 1.01 19.85 -5.04
C TYR A 7 0.27 19.75 -3.70
N GLU A 8 -1.00 20.16 -3.66
CA GLU A 8 -1.82 20.10 -2.45
C GLU A 8 -2.04 18.66 -1.97
N SER A 9 -2.22 17.71 -2.90
CA SER A 9 -2.42 16.30 -2.56
C SER A 9 -1.18 15.68 -1.91
N ILE A 10 0.01 16.09 -2.36
CA ILE A 10 1.28 15.63 -1.79
C ILE A 10 1.47 16.17 -0.36
N ILE A 11 1.23 17.46 -0.15
CA ILE A 11 1.43 18.11 1.15
C ILE A 11 0.43 17.63 2.19
N GLN A 12 -0.84 17.43 1.80
CA GLN A 12 -1.88 17.06 2.75
C GLN A 12 -1.88 15.56 3.09
N TYR A 13 -1.07 14.73 2.41
CA TYR A 13 -1.00 13.31 2.69
C TYR A 13 -0.70 13.05 4.19
N PRO A 14 -1.48 12.19 4.88
CA PRO A 14 -2.39 11.17 4.37
C PRO A 14 -3.85 11.62 4.14
N LYS A 15 -4.19 12.90 4.33
CA LYS A 15 -5.51 13.41 4.00
C LYS A 15 -5.66 13.51 2.47
N VAL A 16 -6.84 13.13 1.97
CA VAL A 16 -7.19 13.27 0.56
C VAL A 16 -7.86 14.60 0.28
N VAL A 17 -7.50 15.22 -0.85
CA VAL A 17 -8.10 16.49 -1.29
C VAL A 17 -9.38 16.21 -2.08
N THR A 18 -10.52 16.67 -1.58
CA THR A 18 -11.83 16.37 -2.20
C THR A 18 -12.20 17.37 -3.30
N ALA A 19 -13.14 17.01 -4.19
CA ALA A 19 -13.65 17.92 -5.21
C ALA A 19 -14.30 19.18 -4.61
N THR A 20 -14.96 19.05 -3.45
CA THR A 20 -15.54 20.17 -2.71
C THR A 20 -14.47 21.13 -2.20
N GLU A 21 -13.37 20.61 -1.65
CA GLU A 21 -12.23 21.43 -1.22
C GLU A 21 -11.57 22.12 -2.41
N LEU A 22 -11.37 21.42 -3.53
CA LEU A 22 -10.83 21.99 -4.76
C LEU A 22 -11.70 23.14 -5.29
N SER A 23 -13.02 22.95 -5.33
CA SER A 23 -13.98 23.97 -5.76
C SER A 23 -13.84 25.25 -4.92
N LYS A 24 -13.74 25.12 -3.59
CA LYS A 24 -13.56 26.26 -2.66
C LYS A 24 -12.20 26.94 -2.80
N LYS A 25 -11.10 26.16 -2.82
CA LYS A 25 -9.73 26.68 -2.90
C LYS A 25 -9.45 27.37 -4.23
N LEU A 26 -9.93 26.79 -5.33
CA LEU A 26 -9.70 27.30 -6.69
C LEU A 26 -10.77 28.28 -7.17
N ARG A 27 -11.84 28.50 -6.39
CA ARG A 27 -13.01 29.34 -6.75
C ARG A 27 -13.63 28.95 -8.10
N ILE A 28 -13.72 27.66 -8.38
CA ILE A 28 -14.34 27.10 -9.59
C ILE A 28 -15.62 26.35 -9.25
N GLY A 29 -16.53 26.23 -10.21
CA GLY A 29 -17.74 25.42 -10.06
C GLY A 29 -17.43 23.96 -9.72
N TYR A 30 -18.30 23.33 -8.92
CA TYR A 30 -18.11 21.95 -8.44
C TYR A 30 -17.89 20.95 -9.58
N ASN A 31 -18.61 21.09 -10.70
CA ASN A 31 -18.45 20.21 -11.86
C ASN A 31 -17.04 20.29 -12.45
N ALA A 32 -16.47 21.50 -12.55
CA ALA A 32 -15.10 21.69 -13.01
C ALA A 32 -14.09 21.09 -12.03
N ALA A 33 -14.28 21.27 -10.72
CA ALA A 33 -13.43 20.67 -9.69
C ALA A 33 -13.51 19.13 -9.68
N SER A 34 -14.70 18.57 -9.87
CA SER A 34 -14.93 17.12 -9.97
C SER A 34 -14.26 16.52 -11.21
N LEU A 35 -14.36 17.18 -12.36
CA LEU A 35 -13.63 16.78 -13.57
C LEU A 35 -12.12 16.85 -13.37
N LEU A 36 -11.62 17.91 -12.75
CA LEU A 36 -10.20 18.06 -12.43
C LEU A 36 -9.73 16.92 -11.50
N LYS A 37 -10.53 16.57 -10.49
CA LYS A 37 -10.23 15.46 -9.58
C LYS A 37 -10.17 14.11 -10.31
N ARG A 38 -11.14 13.83 -11.19
CA ARG A 38 -11.15 12.60 -12.00
C ARG A 38 -9.93 12.50 -12.92
N ARG A 39 -9.54 13.61 -13.55
CA ARG A 39 -8.31 13.66 -14.37
C ARG A 39 -7.06 13.38 -13.54
N PHE A 40 -7.00 13.89 -12.31
CA PHE A 40 -5.91 13.56 -11.38
C PHE A 40 -5.88 12.07 -10.99
N GLN A 41 -7.04 11.45 -10.78
CA GLN A 41 -7.14 10.01 -10.50
C GLN A 41 -6.71 9.15 -11.69
N LEU A 42 -7.04 9.56 -12.92
CA LEU A 42 -6.57 8.91 -14.15
C LEU A 42 -5.05 9.04 -14.28
N PHE A 43 -4.51 10.26 -14.15
CA PHE A 43 -3.07 10.48 -14.15
C PHE A 43 -2.34 9.62 -13.12
N ALA A 44 -2.84 9.56 -11.88
CA ALA A 44 -2.26 8.71 -10.85
C ALA A 44 -2.28 7.21 -11.22
N SER A 45 -3.35 6.76 -11.88
CA SER A 45 -3.47 5.38 -12.37
C SER A 45 -2.47 5.08 -13.48
N ASP A 46 -2.22 6.03 -14.38
CA ASP A 46 -1.29 5.88 -15.50
C ASP A 46 0.18 5.89 -15.03
N GLN A 47 0.50 6.63 -13.96
CA GLN A 47 1.86 6.72 -13.43
C GLN A 47 2.21 5.61 -12.43
N LEU A 48 1.22 5.00 -11.77
CA LEU A 48 1.46 3.98 -10.74
C LEU A 48 2.30 2.78 -11.21
N PRO A 49 2.18 2.27 -12.46
CA PRO A 49 3.02 1.20 -12.98
C PRO A 49 4.52 1.48 -12.91
N LYS A 50 4.96 2.74 -13.06
CA LYS A 50 6.39 3.12 -12.92
C LYS A 50 6.91 2.80 -11.52
N TYR A 51 6.20 3.22 -10.47
CA TYR A 51 6.57 2.90 -9.09
C TYR A 51 6.51 1.42 -8.77
N LYS A 52 5.56 0.71 -9.36
CA LYS A 52 5.46 -0.74 -9.23
C LYS A 52 6.70 -1.44 -9.82
N GLN A 53 7.11 -1.06 -11.02
CA GLN A 53 8.29 -1.63 -11.67
C GLN A 53 9.55 -1.39 -10.83
N LEU A 54 9.78 -0.16 -10.37
CA LEU A 54 10.92 0.17 -9.50
C LEU A 54 10.91 -0.65 -8.21
N THR A 55 9.73 -0.84 -7.61
CA THR A 55 9.58 -1.65 -6.41
C THR A 55 9.92 -3.12 -6.70
N TYR A 56 9.45 -3.63 -7.83
CA TYR A 56 9.70 -5.01 -8.25
C TYR A 56 11.19 -5.26 -8.47
N GLU A 57 11.86 -4.38 -9.22
CA GLU A 57 13.30 -4.45 -9.50
C GLU A 57 14.12 -4.37 -8.20
N ALA A 58 13.83 -3.40 -7.33
CA ALA A 58 14.52 -3.27 -6.04
C ALA A 58 14.38 -4.51 -5.14
N LEU A 59 13.18 -5.12 -5.09
CA LEU A 59 12.96 -6.35 -4.34
C LEU A 59 13.63 -7.56 -4.99
N SER A 60 13.62 -7.63 -6.33
CA SER A 60 14.24 -8.71 -7.09
C SER A 60 15.74 -8.75 -6.82
N ASP A 61 16.40 -7.59 -6.89
CA ASP A 61 17.84 -7.47 -6.64
C ASP A 61 18.19 -7.81 -5.19
N GLN A 62 17.37 -7.38 -4.23
CA GLN A 62 17.63 -7.62 -2.83
C GLN A 62 17.41 -9.08 -2.38
N PHE A 63 16.53 -9.81 -3.08
CA PHE A 63 16.09 -11.15 -2.69
C PHE A 63 16.40 -12.25 -3.72
N LYS A 64 17.20 -11.98 -4.76
CA LYS A 64 17.53 -12.93 -5.85
C LYS A 64 17.85 -14.35 -5.38
N ASP A 65 18.72 -14.48 -4.38
CA ASP A 65 19.15 -15.77 -3.80
C ASP A 65 18.78 -15.91 -2.32
N PHE A 66 17.76 -15.18 -1.87
CA PHE A 66 17.36 -15.17 -0.48
C PHE A 66 16.37 -16.29 -0.15
N LEU A 67 16.65 -17.04 0.92
CA LEU A 67 15.76 -18.05 1.44
C LEU A 67 15.64 -17.93 2.96
N LEU A 68 14.40 -17.94 3.44
CA LEU A 68 14.12 -18.08 4.85
C LEU A 68 14.32 -19.53 5.29
N PRO A 69 14.73 -19.76 6.56
CA PRO A 69 14.82 -21.11 7.10
C PRO A 69 13.49 -21.86 6.95
N PRO A 70 13.46 -23.09 6.41
CA PRO A 70 12.21 -23.82 6.14
C PRO A 70 11.30 -23.98 7.36
N ASN A 71 11.89 -24.04 8.56
CA ASN A 71 11.15 -24.12 9.80
C ASN A 71 10.48 -22.78 10.16
N GLU A 72 9.15 -22.72 10.05
CA GLU A 72 8.34 -21.54 10.40
C GLU A 72 8.42 -21.14 11.88
N ASN A 73 8.82 -22.05 12.77
CA ASN A 73 8.97 -21.76 14.18
C ASN A 73 10.33 -21.12 14.52
N ARG A 74 11.24 -21.00 13.55
CA ARG A 74 12.52 -20.30 13.75
C ARG A 74 12.31 -18.80 13.73
N ASP A 75 12.94 -18.09 14.67
CA ASP A 75 12.92 -16.63 14.71
C ASP A 75 13.74 -16.05 13.54
N ILE A 76 13.07 -15.23 12.73
CA ILE A 76 13.67 -14.57 11.56
C ILE A 76 14.02 -13.10 11.84
N THR A 77 13.77 -12.60 13.05
CA THR A 77 13.95 -11.17 13.40
C THR A 77 15.34 -10.65 13.04
N LYS A 78 16.40 -11.41 13.38
CA LYS A 78 17.79 -11.03 13.06
C LYS A 78 18.06 -11.02 11.55
N ILE A 79 17.53 -12.02 10.83
CA ILE A 79 17.71 -12.21 9.38
C ILE A 79 17.04 -11.05 8.61
N MET A 80 15.86 -10.62 9.05
CA MET A 80 15.06 -9.58 8.40
C MET A 80 15.34 -8.16 8.88
N SER A 81 16.17 -7.97 9.91
CA SER A 81 16.39 -6.67 10.58
C SER A 81 16.82 -5.52 9.65
N LYS A 82 17.61 -5.81 8.61
CA LYS A 82 18.13 -4.83 7.63
C LYS A 82 17.55 -5.00 6.23
N ARG A 83 16.42 -5.70 6.11
CA ARG A 83 15.78 -6.02 4.82
C ARG A 83 14.38 -5.43 4.75
N PRO A 84 13.85 -5.13 3.55
CA PRO A 84 12.46 -4.75 3.38
C PRO A 84 11.55 -5.80 3.97
N TYR A 85 10.55 -5.31 4.68
CA TYR A 85 9.55 -6.14 5.31
C TYR A 85 8.23 -5.94 4.56
N VAL A 86 7.82 -6.96 3.80
CA VAL A 86 6.68 -6.87 2.89
C VAL A 86 5.48 -7.57 3.52
N CYS A 87 4.41 -6.81 3.75
CA CYS A 87 3.14 -7.33 4.24
C CYS A 87 2.08 -7.31 3.14
N VAL A 88 1.28 -8.37 3.08
CA VAL A 88 0.09 -8.44 2.22
C VAL A 88 -1.12 -8.82 3.04
N ASP A 89 -2.18 -8.06 2.85
CA ASP A 89 -3.44 -8.31 3.52
C ASP A 89 -4.62 -7.73 2.74
N THR A 90 -5.83 -8.07 3.18
CA THR A 90 -7.07 -7.51 2.67
C THR A 90 -7.90 -6.93 3.80
N ALA A 91 -8.56 -5.82 3.51
CA ALA A 91 -9.48 -5.18 4.43
C ALA A 91 -10.72 -4.65 3.72
N VAL A 92 -11.84 -4.71 4.44
CA VAL A 92 -13.10 -4.10 3.98
C VAL A 92 -13.03 -2.60 4.21
N LEU A 93 -13.13 -1.83 3.12
CA LEU A 93 -13.16 -0.38 3.13
C LEU A 93 -14.59 0.14 3.31
N TYR A 94 -15.51 -0.35 2.48
CA TYR A 94 -16.95 -0.12 2.60
C TYR A 94 -17.66 -1.45 2.74
N SER A 95 -18.51 -1.61 3.76
CA SER A 95 -19.30 -2.82 3.98
C SER A 95 -20.76 -2.61 3.59
N ALA A 96 -21.39 -3.68 3.10
CA ALA A 96 -22.84 -3.83 3.04
C ALA A 96 -23.42 -3.91 4.47
N GLY A 97 -23.85 -2.77 5.01
CA GLY A 97 -24.54 -2.70 6.28
C GLY A 97 -25.89 -3.42 6.25
N GLU A 98 -26.45 -3.78 7.41
CA GLU A 98 -27.77 -4.43 7.49
C GLU A 98 -28.88 -3.57 6.89
N ARG A 99 -28.79 -2.24 7.05
CA ARG A 99 -29.70 -1.29 6.39
C ARG A 99 -29.64 -1.40 4.87
N ALA A 100 -28.44 -1.54 4.31
CA ALA A 100 -28.28 -1.74 2.87
C ALA A 100 -28.89 -3.09 2.43
N SER A 101 -28.89 -4.08 3.33
CA SER A 101 -29.57 -5.36 3.14
C SER A 101 -31.05 -5.37 3.56
N GLN A 102 -31.69 -4.22 3.80
CA GLN A 102 -33.08 -4.12 4.26
C GLN A 102 -33.39 -4.99 5.50
N GLY A 103 -32.44 -5.04 6.44
CA GLY A 103 -32.55 -5.86 7.66
C GLY A 103 -32.33 -7.36 7.44
N ARG A 104 -32.04 -7.80 6.21
CA ARG A 104 -31.77 -9.21 5.89
C ARG A 104 -30.34 -9.60 6.23
N LYS A 105 -30.18 -10.85 6.66
CA LYS A 105 -28.87 -11.47 6.88
C LYS A 105 -28.06 -11.45 5.57
N ARG A 106 -26.76 -11.22 5.70
CA ARG A 106 -25.80 -11.11 4.58
C ARG A 106 -25.68 -12.42 3.80
N TYR A 107 -25.25 -12.31 2.54
CA TYR A 107 -24.92 -13.45 1.68
C TYR A 107 -23.84 -14.31 2.33
N SER A 108 -24.13 -15.57 2.65
CA SER A 108 -23.19 -16.57 3.21
C SER A 108 -22.42 -16.14 4.48
N HIS A 109 -22.72 -16.80 5.61
CA HIS A 109 -22.19 -16.41 6.92
C HIS A 109 -20.66 -16.62 7.05
N ARG A 110 -20.00 -15.55 7.53
CA ARG A 110 -18.62 -15.41 8.05
C ARG A 110 -17.52 -15.20 7.00
N GLY A 111 -17.21 -13.93 6.72
CA GLY A 111 -16.02 -13.53 5.98
C GLY A 111 -15.99 -12.04 5.64
N GLN A 112 -14.82 -11.53 5.29
CA GLN A 112 -14.70 -10.17 4.76
C GLN A 112 -15.41 -10.05 3.40
N THR A 113 -15.28 -11.07 2.54
CA THR A 113 -15.94 -11.12 1.23
C THR A 113 -17.46 -11.01 1.34
N SER A 114 -18.12 -11.78 2.20
CA SER A 114 -19.59 -11.67 2.35
C SER A 114 -20.06 -10.30 2.85
N SER A 115 -19.20 -9.57 3.56
CA SER A 115 -19.54 -8.25 4.09
C SER A 115 -19.63 -7.15 3.02
N ILE A 116 -19.16 -7.39 1.80
CA ILE A 116 -19.24 -6.41 0.70
C ILE A 116 -20.39 -6.67 -0.27
N TYR A 117 -21.13 -7.77 -0.12
CA TYR A 117 -22.26 -8.13 -0.96
C TYR A 117 -23.59 -7.97 -0.22
N LEU A 118 -24.62 -7.59 -0.96
CA LEU A 118 -26.00 -7.66 -0.48
C LEU A 118 -26.42 -9.11 -0.25
N SER A 119 -27.49 -9.31 0.54
CA SER A 119 -28.11 -10.64 0.68
C SER A 119 -28.51 -11.21 -0.68
N GLU A 120 -28.49 -12.54 -0.82
CA GLU A 120 -28.97 -13.28 -2.00
C GLU A 120 -30.36 -12.81 -2.48
N LYS A 121 -31.29 -12.61 -1.54
CA LYS A 121 -32.66 -12.13 -1.79
C LYS A 121 -32.76 -10.71 -2.36
N LEU A 122 -31.66 -9.96 -2.32
CA LEU A 122 -31.52 -8.61 -2.89
C LEU A 122 -30.62 -8.61 -4.14
N GLY A 123 -30.43 -9.79 -4.75
CA GLY A 123 -29.65 -9.98 -5.97
C GLY A 123 -28.16 -10.14 -5.76
N GLY A 124 -27.68 -10.28 -4.50
CA GLY A 124 -26.27 -10.62 -4.22
C GLY A 124 -25.25 -9.62 -4.79
N LYS A 125 -25.65 -8.37 -5.05
CA LYS A 125 -24.81 -7.39 -5.72
C LYS A 125 -23.68 -6.88 -4.81
N GLN A 126 -22.49 -6.67 -5.39
CA GLN A 126 -21.40 -6.01 -4.69
C GLN A 126 -21.74 -4.52 -4.49
N ILE A 127 -21.85 -4.11 -3.23
CA ILE A 127 -22.03 -2.71 -2.85
C ILE A 127 -20.88 -2.19 -1.99
N GLY A 128 -20.16 -3.09 -1.32
CA GLY A 128 -18.96 -2.78 -0.56
C GLY A 128 -17.69 -2.91 -1.38
N THR A 129 -16.60 -2.39 -0.83
CA THR A 129 -15.27 -2.44 -1.43
C THR A 129 -14.36 -3.21 -0.49
N LEU A 130 -13.76 -4.28 -1.01
CA LEU A 130 -12.65 -4.98 -0.38
C LEU A 130 -11.36 -4.49 -1.05
N VAL A 131 -10.36 -4.20 -0.23
CA VAL A 131 -9.07 -3.66 -0.66
C VAL A 131 -8.00 -4.68 -0.33
N GLN A 132 -7.22 -5.08 -1.33
CA GLN A 132 -5.97 -5.77 -1.15
C GLN A 132 -4.85 -4.74 -1.05
N THR A 133 -3.96 -4.94 -0.09
CA THR A 133 -2.85 -4.05 0.21
C THR A 133 -1.55 -4.83 0.09
N ILE A 134 -0.61 -4.27 -0.66
CA ILE A 134 0.80 -4.67 -0.65
C ILE A 134 1.57 -3.51 -0.05
N ALA A 135 2.17 -3.71 1.13
CA ALA A 135 2.84 -2.65 1.85
C ALA A 135 4.25 -3.06 2.26
N ILE A 136 5.21 -2.20 1.96
CA ILE A 136 6.60 -2.36 2.40
C ILE A 136 6.83 -1.44 3.60
N LYS A 137 7.45 -1.97 4.67
CA LYS A 137 7.73 -1.19 5.88
C LYS A 137 8.58 0.04 5.53
N GLN A 138 8.08 1.22 5.92
CA GLN A 138 8.67 2.54 5.58
C GLN A 138 8.87 2.80 4.08
N GLY A 139 8.23 2.01 3.22
CA GLY A 139 8.38 2.07 1.77
C GLY A 139 7.06 2.30 1.04
N PRO A 140 6.98 1.88 -0.23
CA PRO A 140 5.80 2.05 -1.05
C PRO A 140 4.63 1.17 -0.61
N VAL A 141 3.44 1.58 -1.02
CA VAL A 141 2.18 0.87 -0.75
C VAL A 141 1.32 0.87 -2.01
N PHE A 142 0.73 -0.27 -2.31
CA PHE A 142 -0.18 -0.46 -3.43
C PHE A 142 -1.51 -1.00 -2.92
N PHE A 143 -2.60 -0.38 -3.38
CA PHE A 143 -3.96 -0.78 -3.04
C PHE A 143 -4.73 -1.22 -4.29
N SER A 144 -5.37 -2.39 -4.21
CA SER A 144 -6.19 -2.94 -5.29
C SER A 144 -7.60 -3.21 -4.80
N SER A 145 -8.60 -2.76 -5.54
CA SER A 145 -10.02 -3.06 -5.30
C SER A 145 -10.30 -4.46 -5.83
N VAL A 146 -10.69 -5.37 -4.95
CA VAL A 146 -10.89 -6.79 -5.28
C VAL A 146 -12.32 -7.24 -4.95
N PRO A 147 -12.90 -8.19 -5.71
CA PRO A 147 -14.22 -8.74 -5.41
C PRO A 147 -14.18 -9.77 -4.26
N ASN A 148 -13.06 -10.45 -4.03
CA ASN A 148 -12.95 -11.52 -3.04
C ASN A 148 -11.49 -11.80 -2.64
N GLN A 149 -11.30 -12.71 -1.67
CA GLN A 149 -9.99 -13.14 -1.15
C GLN A 149 -9.45 -14.46 -1.76
N LYS A 150 -10.03 -14.94 -2.88
CA LYS A 150 -9.64 -16.23 -3.47
C LYS A 150 -8.28 -16.15 -4.15
N ALA A 151 -7.60 -17.30 -4.24
CA ALA A 151 -6.29 -17.44 -4.89
C ALA A 151 -6.30 -16.96 -6.35
N GLU A 152 -7.36 -17.27 -7.10
CA GLU A 152 -7.53 -16.87 -8.51
C GLU A 152 -7.56 -15.35 -8.69
N THR A 153 -8.10 -14.62 -7.70
CA THR A 153 -8.19 -13.16 -7.75
C THR A 153 -6.91 -12.50 -7.23
N LEU A 154 -6.38 -12.97 -6.10
CA LEU A 154 -5.25 -12.31 -5.43
C LEU A 154 -3.88 -12.78 -5.91
N GLY A 155 -3.76 -14.04 -6.34
CA GLY A 155 -2.50 -14.62 -6.79
C GLY A 155 -1.86 -13.87 -7.96
N PRO A 156 -2.60 -13.61 -9.06
CA PRO A 156 -2.11 -12.81 -10.17
C PRO A 156 -1.69 -11.40 -9.73
N LEU A 157 -2.52 -10.72 -8.92
CA LEU A 157 -2.25 -9.36 -8.44
C LEU A 157 -0.96 -9.29 -7.61
N ILE A 158 -0.75 -10.22 -6.68
CA ILE A 158 0.46 -10.23 -5.85
C ILE A 158 1.69 -10.55 -6.70
N ARG A 159 1.60 -11.54 -7.61
CA ARG A 159 2.69 -11.92 -8.52
C ARG A 159 3.10 -10.80 -9.47
N GLU A 160 2.16 -9.97 -9.91
CA GLU A 160 2.44 -8.82 -10.76
C GLU A 160 3.24 -7.74 -10.03
N HIS A 161 3.09 -7.62 -8.70
CA HIS A 161 3.73 -6.57 -7.90
C HIS A 161 5.00 -7.04 -7.18
N LEU A 162 5.15 -8.33 -6.92
CA LEU A 162 6.24 -8.86 -6.10
C LEU A 162 6.96 -10.02 -6.81
N PRO A 163 8.31 -10.05 -6.78
CA PRO A 163 9.09 -11.22 -7.17
C PRO A 163 8.81 -12.40 -6.23
N THR A 164 8.78 -13.63 -6.76
CA THR A 164 8.47 -14.86 -6.00
C THR A 164 9.49 -15.20 -4.91
N THR A 165 10.69 -14.63 -4.99
CA THR A 165 11.75 -14.75 -3.96
C THR A 165 11.53 -13.83 -2.76
N THR A 166 10.64 -12.84 -2.87
CA THR A 166 10.39 -11.86 -1.80
C THR A 166 9.80 -12.53 -0.56
N PRO A 167 10.35 -12.26 0.65
CA PRO A 167 9.72 -12.66 1.91
C PRO A 167 8.38 -11.96 2.09
N LEU A 168 7.31 -12.75 2.09
CA LEU A 168 5.94 -12.25 2.13
C LEU A 168 5.29 -12.59 3.47
N PHE A 169 4.80 -11.57 4.18
CA PHE A 169 4.19 -11.72 5.50
C PHE A 169 2.70 -11.41 5.44
N THR A 170 1.85 -12.32 5.92
CA THR A 170 0.39 -12.13 5.90
C THR A 170 -0.25 -12.51 7.25
N ASP A 171 -1.50 -12.09 7.46
CA ASP A 171 -2.36 -12.76 8.45
C ASP A 171 -2.70 -14.18 7.95
N GLN A 172 -3.30 -15.00 8.82
CA GLN A 172 -3.88 -16.27 8.43
C GLN A 172 -5.07 -16.05 7.50
N GLY A 173 -5.04 -16.70 6.33
CA GLY A 173 -6.05 -16.53 5.27
C GLY A 173 -5.53 -16.81 3.86
N TYR A 174 -4.21 -16.95 3.71
CA TYR A 174 -3.55 -17.15 2.41
C TYR A 174 -2.71 -18.43 2.36
N PRO A 175 -3.26 -19.62 2.65
CA PRO A 175 -2.48 -20.87 2.67
C PRO A 175 -1.87 -21.20 1.29
N TRP A 176 -2.54 -20.79 0.22
CA TRP A 176 -2.12 -21.01 -1.16
C TRP A 176 -0.88 -20.19 -1.56
N LEU A 177 -0.53 -19.12 -0.83
CA LEU A 177 0.66 -18.32 -1.13
C LEU A 177 1.96 -19.12 -0.93
N TRP A 178 1.95 -20.13 -0.05
CA TRP A 178 3.13 -20.96 0.21
C TRP A 178 3.60 -21.72 -1.03
N GLY A 179 2.68 -22.13 -1.92
CA GLY A 179 3.02 -22.78 -3.19
C GLY A 179 3.63 -21.84 -4.24
N ILE A 180 3.49 -20.53 -4.06
CA ILE A 180 3.97 -19.50 -5.02
C ILE A 180 5.23 -18.80 -4.47
N TYR A 181 5.20 -18.42 -3.19
CA TYR A 181 6.26 -17.71 -2.50
C TYR A 181 6.89 -18.63 -1.45
N ARG A 182 8.08 -19.15 -1.75
CA ARG A 182 8.81 -20.06 -0.85
C ARG A 182 9.14 -19.43 0.51
N ASN A 183 9.28 -18.10 0.52
CA ASN A 183 9.56 -17.30 1.72
C ASN A 183 8.30 -16.75 2.40
N HIS A 184 7.10 -17.22 2.03
CA HIS A 184 5.86 -16.81 2.69
C HIS A 184 5.82 -17.27 4.15
N ARG A 185 5.39 -16.38 5.04
CA ARG A 185 5.09 -16.71 6.45
C ARG A 185 3.78 -16.04 6.85
N SER A 186 3.01 -16.71 7.69
CA SER A 186 1.74 -16.18 8.22
C SER A 186 1.72 -16.13 9.74
N VAL A 187 0.94 -15.19 10.28
CA VAL A 187 0.66 -15.09 11.72
C VAL A 187 -0.82 -15.30 11.96
N ASN A 188 -1.17 -16.03 13.01
CA ASN A 188 -2.56 -16.16 13.45
C ASN A 188 -2.90 -15.09 14.48
N HIS A 189 -3.59 -14.03 14.09
CA HIS A 189 -4.07 -13.01 15.05
C HIS A 189 -5.24 -13.47 15.93
N SER A 190 -5.91 -14.57 15.55
CA SER A 190 -7.01 -15.18 16.30
C SER A 190 -6.56 -16.26 17.29
N ALA A 191 -5.26 -16.59 17.34
CA ALA A 191 -4.74 -17.60 18.25
C ALA A 191 -4.97 -17.20 19.72
N ARG A 192 -5.68 -18.05 20.46
CA ARG A 192 -5.96 -17.86 21.89
C ARG A 192 -4.78 -18.28 22.76
N SER A 193 -4.80 -17.83 24.01
CA SER A 193 -3.83 -18.29 25.00
C SER A 193 -3.87 -19.81 25.17
N LYS A 194 -2.68 -20.41 25.29
CA LYS A 194 -2.53 -21.81 25.70
C LYS A 194 -2.75 -21.98 27.21
N ASP A 195 -2.59 -20.90 27.99
CA ASP A 195 -2.89 -20.91 29.42
C ASP A 195 -4.40 -20.79 29.61
N ASN A 196 -4.98 -21.77 30.31
CA ASN A 196 -6.41 -21.85 30.57
C ASN A 196 -6.93 -20.65 31.39
N ARG A 197 -6.07 -20.05 32.24
CA ARG A 197 -6.39 -18.83 33.01
C ARG A 197 -6.67 -17.63 32.11
N PHE A 198 -6.04 -17.60 30.94
CA PHE A 198 -6.12 -16.49 29.99
C PHE A 198 -6.79 -16.89 28.68
N ARG A 199 -7.78 -17.79 28.72
CA ARG A 199 -8.43 -18.37 27.53
C ARG A 199 -9.03 -17.35 26.56
N PHE A 200 -9.41 -16.17 27.04
CA PHE A 200 -9.92 -15.07 26.21
C PHE A 200 -8.84 -14.11 25.70
N ALA A 201 -7.62 -14.18 26.25
CA ALA A 201 -6.49 -13.40 25.77
C ALA A 201 -6.03 -13.92 24.40
N ARG A 202 -5.79 -12.99 23.47
CA ARG A 202 -5.19 -13.30 22.17
C ARG A 202 -3.69 -13.32 22.33
N ASN A 203 -3.08 -14.41 21.90
CA ASN A 203 -1.76 -14.73 22.39
C ASN A 203 -0.64 -13.99 21.66
N ARG A 204 -0.84 -13.52 20.41
CA ARG A 204 0.25 -12.91 19.61
C ARG A 204 -0.21 -11.90 18.55
N TRP A 205 0.25 -10.65 18.69
CA TRP A 205 0.30 -9.65 17.60
C TRP A 205 1.45 -9.90 16.62
N SER A 206 2.46 -10.67 17.03
CA SER A 206 3.62 -11.07 16.23
C SER A 206 4.17 -12.39 16.75
N LYS A 207 4.76 -13.22 15.88
CA LYS A 207 5.41 -14.49 16.26
C LYS A 207 6.72 -14.64 15.49
N ASN A 208 7.83 -14.86 16.18
CA ASN A 208 9.13 -15.21 15.56
C ASN A 208 9.61 -14.19 14.50
N GLY A 209 9.37 -12.90 14.73
CA GLY A 209 9.67 -11.84 13.76
C GLY A 209 8.66 -11.70 12.61
N VAL A 210 7.59 -12.52 12.59
CA VAL A 210 6.49 -12.45 11.63
C VAL A 210 5.35 -11.61 12.23
N HIS A 211 4.82 -10.66 11.46
CA HIS A 211 3.65 -9.84 11.79
C HIS A 211 3.03 -9.22 10.51
N ASN A 212 1.79 -8.75 10.58
CA ASN A 212 1.11 -8.08 9.46
C ASN A 212 0.82 -6.58 9.72
N GLN A 213 1.45 -6.01 10.76
CA GLN A 213 1.18 -4.64 11.25
C GLN A 213 1.37 -3.54 10.19
N VAL A 214 2.24 -3.74 9.20
CA VAL A 214 2.49 -2.74 8.15
C VAL A 214 1.26 -2.58 7.26
N ALA A 215 0.61 -3.68 6.87
CA ALA A 215 -0.62 -3.62 6.09
C ALA A 215 -1.79 -3.07 6.94
N GLU A 216 -1.93 -3.53 8.18
CA GLU A 216 -2.97 -3.05 9.10
C GLU A 216 -2.88 -1.54 9.38
N GLY A 217 -1.67 -1.03 9.60
CA GLY A 217 -1.42 0.39 9.80
C GLY A 217 -1.87 1.21 8.58
N ASN A 218 -1.53 0.74 7.38
CA ASN A 218 -1.97 1.36 6.13
C ASN A 218 -3.48 1.28 5.93
N HIS A 219 -4.14 0.17 6.34
CA HIS A 219 -5.60 0.07 6.31
C HIS A 219 -6.28 1.12 7.19
N ARG A 220 -5.72 1.40 8.38
CA ARG A 220 -6.24 2.45 9.27
C ARG A 220 -6.13 3.82 8.61
N VAL A 221 -4.96 4.14 8.08
CA VAL A 221 -4.70 5.41 7.38
C VAL A 221 -5.65 5.58 6.18
N LEU A 222 -5.78 4.52 5.37
CA LEU A 222 -6.68 4.48 4.22
C LEU A 222 -8.14 4.75 4.62
N LYS A 223 -8.65 4.05 5.64
CA LYS A 223 -10.03 4.23 6.13
C LYS A 223 -10.30 5.65 6.62
N THR A 224 -9.36 6.23 7.37
CA THR A 224 -9.47 7.62 7.84
C THR A 224 -9.48 8.59 6.67
N ALA A 225 -8.61 8.41 5.68
CA ALA A 225 -8.57 9.26 4.50
C ALA A 225 -9.87 9.16 3.69
N PHE A 226 -10.32 7.94 3.41
CA PHE A 226 -11.49 7.65 2.58
C PHE A 226 -12.82 8.07 3.22
N ALA A 227 -12.87 8.21 4.55
CA ALA A 227 -14.02 8.82 5.23
C ALA A 227 -14.32 10.23 4.68
N SER A 228 -13.31 10.97 4.21
CA SER A 228 -13.48 12.31 3.62
C SER A 228 -14.20 12.28 2.27
N TYR A 229 -14.10 11.19 1.51
CA TYR A 229 -14.82 11.02 0.25
C TYR A 229 -16.28 10.59 0.46
N GLY A 230 -16.59 9.96 1.61
CA GLY A 230 -17.85 9.25 1.80
C GLY A 230 -17.92 7.98 0.94
N TYR A 231 -19.13 7.45 0.73
CA TYR A 231 -19.31 6.20 0.01
C TYR A 231 -18.89 6.30 -1.47
N ILE A 232 -18.02 5.38 -1.90
CA ILE A 232 -17.59 5.26 -3.30
C ILE A 232 -18.14 3.94 -3.85
N LYS A 233 -18.76 3.99 -5.03
CA LYS A 233 -19.25 2.79 -5.71
C LYS A 233 -18.06 1.87 -6.04
N PRO A 234 -18.15 0.54 -5.82
CA PRO A 234 -17.05 -0.39 -6.09
C PRO A 234 -16.51 -0.37 -7.53
N LYS A 235 -17.32 0.03 -8.51
CA LYS A 235 -16.86 0.20 -9.90
C LYS A 235 -15.74 1.25 -10.05
N TYR A 236 -15.74 2.27 -9.19
CA TYR A 236 -14.81 3.39 -9.28
C TYR A 236 -13.74 3.38 -8.19
N SER A 237 -13.80 2.47 -7.22
CA SER A 237 -12.88 2.44 -6.08
C SER A 237 -11.42 2.32 -6.51
N GLN A 238 -11.10 1.59 -7.59
CA GLN A 238 -9.72 1.45 -8.06
C GLN A 238 -9.06 2.80 -8.37
N ALA A 239 -9.77 3.74 -9.00
CA ALA A 239 -9.22 5.05 -9.34
C ALA A 239 -8.85 5.87 -8.09
N TYR A 240 -9.67 5.78 -7.03
CA TYR A 240 -9.40 6.45 -5.75
C TYR A 240 -8.25 5.77 -4.99
N LEU A 241 -8.16 4.44 -5.05
CA LEU A 241 -7.06 3.68 -4.45
C LEU A 241 -5.72 3.95 -5.17
N ASN A 242 -5.75 4.05 -6.50
CA ASN A 242 -4.59 4.39 -7.31
C ASN A 242 -4.07 5.78 -6.98
N GLU A 243 -4.97 6.76 -6.87
CA GLU A 243 -4.62 8.11 -6.41
C GLU A 243 -3.92 8.10 -5.06
N PHE A 244 -4.49 7.39 -4.08
CA PHE A 244 -3.92 7.32 -2.75
C PHE A 244 -2.55 6.61 -2.71
N SER A 245 -2.43 5.52 -3.48
CA SER A 245 -1.16 4.79 -3.65
C SER A 245 -0.11 5.67 -4.32
N PHE A 246 -0.49 6.39 -5.38
CA PHE A 246 0.40 7.28 -6.13
C PHE A 246 0.98 8.37 -5.24
N ILE A 247 0.16 9.05 -4.44
CA ILE A 247 0.64 10.12 -3.55
C ILE A 247 1.60 9.55 -2.49
N LYS A 248 1.26 8.38 -1.90
CA LYS A 248 2.15 7.70 -0.96
C LYS A 248 3.49 7.36 -1.60
N ASN A 249 3.48 6.82 -2.82
CA ASN A 249 4.68 6.37 -3.51
C ASN A 249 5.52 7.55 -4.03
N ALA A 250 4.90 8.65 -4.45
CA ALA A 250 5.59 9.90 -4.78
C ALA A 250 6.35 10.45 -3.56
N ASN A 251 5.81 10.31 -2.35
CA ASN A 251 6.50 10.71 -1.11
C ASN A 251 7.67 9.77 -0.74
N VAL A 252 7.72 8.56 -1.30
CA VAL A 252 8.79 7.58 -1.04
C VAL A 252 9.89 7.66 -2.09
N PHE A 253 9.50 7.67 -3.36
CA PHE A 253 10.40 7.61 -4.51
C PHE A 253 10.80 8.97 -5.05
N GLY A 254 9.97 10.00 -4.85
CA GLY A 254 10.11 11.27 -5.56
C GLY A 254 9.28 11.31 -6.85
N LEU A 255 9.13 12.51 -7.40
CA LEU A 255 8.41 12.76 -8.66
C LEU A 255 9.34 12.82 -9.87
N ASP A 256 10.65 12.96 -9.64
CA ASP A 256 11.72 12.97 -10.64
C ASP A 256 11.67 11.73 -11.53
N ILE A 257 11.37 10.58 -10.93
CA ILE A 257 11.27 9.31 -11.66
C ILE A 257 10.14 9.30 -12.71
N LEU A 258 9.17 10.20 -12.60
CA LEU A 258 8.10 10.31 -13.59
C LEU A 258 8.58 10.93 -14.91
N VAL A 259 9.67 11.73 -14.87
CA VAL A 259 10.20 12.49 -16.00
C VAL A 259 11.20 11.67 -16.82
N GLU A 260 11.94 10.76 -16.20
CA GLU A 260 13.04 9.99 -16.81
C GLU A 260 12.59 8.97 -17.89
N GLY A 261 11.29 8.83 -18.14
CA GLY A 261 10.72 7.93 -19.15
C GLY A 261 10.29 8.57 -20.47
N ASP A 262 10.32 9.90 -20.59
CA ASP A 262 9.81 10.64 -21.76
C ASP A 262 10.87 11.59 -22.38
N ASP A 263 12.06 11.06 -22.67
CA ASP A 263 13.14 11.77 -23.40
C ASP A 263 12.81 12.09 -24.88
N SER A 264 11.53 12.03 -25.28
CA SER A 264 11.08 12.42 -26.63
C SER A 264 10.59 13.88 -26.72
N CYS A 265 10.38 14.57 -25.59
CA CYS A 265 9.65 15.86 -25.59
C CYS A 265 10.47 17.10 -25.20
N LEU A 266 11.73 16.97 -24.75
CA LEU A 266 12.54 18.12 -24.27
C LEU A 266 13.94 18.23 -24.89
N SER A 267 14.18 17.62 -26.05
CA SER A 267 15.46 17.70 -26.76
C SER A 267 15.50 18.81 -27.81
N ARG A 268 15.21 20.05 -27.42
CA ARG A 268 15.76 21.24 -28.08
C ARG A 268 16.16 22.22 -26.99
N ASP A 269 17.43 22.62 -27.03
CA ASP A 269 18.07 23.60 -26.17
C ASP A 269 18.69 23.08 -24.86
N ARG A 270 19.61 22.11 -24.98
CA ARG A 270 20.75 22.09 -24.06
C ARG A 270 22.02 21.57 -24.73
N SER A 271 22.93 22.50 -25.02
CA SER A 271 24.29 22.20 -25.49
C SER A 271 25.11 21.46 -24.40
N PRO A 272 26.13 20.67 -24.79
CA PRO A 272 26.68 19.62 -23.94
C PRO A 272 27.97 20.02 -23.21
N SER A 273 27.96 19.94 -21.88
CA SER A 273 29.14 19.96 -21.00
C SER A 273 28.67 19.34 -19.66
N GLU A 274 29.20 18.30 -19.04
CA GLU A 274 30.49 17.62 -19.06
C GLU A 274 30.30 16.17 -18.55
N LYS A 275 31.10 15.27 -19.14
CA LYS A 275 31.69 14.03 -18.58
C LYS A 275 30.84 13.10 -17.66
N LYS A 276 30.46 11.97 -18.28
CA LYS A 276 30.12 10.70 -17.63
C LYS A 276 31.26 10.20 -16.72
N THR A 277 30.91 9.79 -15.50
CA THR A 277 31.75 8.90 -14.67
C THR A 277 30.94 7.62 -14.39
N PRO A 278 31.50 6.42 -14.61
CA PRO A 278 30.80 5.16 -14.41
C PRO A 278 30.92 4.70 -12.95
N GLY A 279 29.82 4.17 -12.40
CA GLY A 279 29.83 3.44 -11.12
C GLY A 279 29.29 4.22 -9.93
N ASN A 280 28.02 4.01 -9.60
CA ASN A 280 27.54 3.59 -8.28
C ASN A 280 26.00 3.61 -8.26
N GLY A 281 25.41 2.50 -7.80
CA GLY A 281 23.99 2.20 -7.88
C GLY A 281 23.06 3.27 -7.32
N ALA A 282 21.99 3.54 -8.05
CA ALA A 282 20.87 4.35 -7.60
C ALA A 282 20.00 3.55 -6.60
N VAL A 283 20.52 3.39 -5.38
CA VAL A 283 19.71 3.41 -4.15
C VAL A 283 20.36 4.45 -3.25
N ALA A 284 20.30 5.71 -3.68
CA ALA A 284 20.55 6.85 -2.82
C ALA A 284 19.22 7.54 -2.58
N ILE A 285 18.58 7.15 -1.47
CA ILE A 285 17.52 7.90 -0.80
C ILE A 285 18.03 9.35 -0.61
N ARG A 286 17.66 10.25 -1.52
CA ARG A 286 17.93 11.69 -1.39
C ARG A 286 16.72 12.36 -0.74
N ARG A 287 16.92 12.62 0.55
CA ARG A 287 16.16 13.44 1.49
C ARG A 287 15.26 14.54 0.88
N LYS A 288 14.02 14.58 1.36
CA LYS A 288 13.42 15.79 1.93
C LYS A 288 12.92 15.47 3.34
N GLY A 289 13.41 16.24 4.31
CA GLY A 289 13.25 15.98 5.72
C GLY A 289 11.79 16.04 6.20
N SER A 290 11.42 15.08 7.03
CA SER A 290 10.85 15.36 8.36
C SER A 290 11.05 14.12 9.24
N LEU A 291 11.48 14.36 10.49
CA LEU A 291 11.75 13.40 11.58
C LEU A 291 13.10 12.64 11.59
N LEU A 292 14.21 13.29 11.22
CA LEU A 292 15.57 12.83 11.59
C LEU A 292 16.51 14.00 11.95
N GLU A 293 16.01 14.90 12.80
CA GLU A 293 16.80 15.92 13.48
C GLU A 293 16.89 15.62 14.99
N GLN A 294 16.82 14.34 15.39
CA GLN A 294 16.91 13.92 16.79
C GLN A 294 18.23 13.21 17.15
N TYR A 295 19.16 13.05 16.20
CA TYR A 295 20.44 12.37 16.47
C TYR A 295 21.64 13.02 15.76
N SER A 296 21.61 14.34 15.55
CA SER A 296 22.77 15.13 15.08
C SER A 296 23.78 15.48 16.19
N HIS A 297 23.51 15.12 17.45
CA HIS A 297 24.35 15.50 18.60
C HIS A 297 25.46 14.52 19.00
N LEU A 298 25.67 13.40 18.31
CA LEU A 298 26.61 12.36 18.79
C LEU A 298 27.84 12.11 17.89
N LEU A 299 28.15 13.03 16.97
CA LEU A 299 29.46 13.07 16.30
C LEU A 299 30.13 14.43 16.48
N THR A 300 30.51 14.72 17.72
CA THR A 300 31.65 15.59 18.01
C THR A 300 32.49 14.89 19.08
N LYS A 301 33.33 13.95 18.65
CA LYS A 301 34.58 13.72 19.38
C LYS A 301 35.44 14.96 19.13
N ASN A 302 35.55 15.80 20.15
CA ASN A 302 36.73 16.60 20.37
C ASN A 302 36.77 17.05 21.84
N ILE A 303 37.87 16.66 22.49
CA ILE A 303 38.70 17.54 23.34
C ILE A 303 38.29 17.66 24.82
N MET A 304 39.18 17.08 25.64
CA MET A 304 39.53 17.41 27.04
C MET A 304 38.44 17.33 28.12
N LEU A 305 38.36 16.19 28.81
CA LEU A 305 39.08 15.86 30.06
C LEU A 305 38.80 14.39 30.42
#